data_AF-A0A8S9ZET7-F1
#
_entry.id   AF-A0A8S9ZET7-F1
#
_cell.length_a   1.000
_cell.length_b   1.000
_cell.length_c   1.000
_cell.angle_alpha   90.00
_cell.angle_beta   90.00
_cell.angle_gamma   90.00
#
_symmetry.space_group_name_H-M   'P 1'
#
loop_
_entity.id
_entity.type
_entity.pdbx_description
1 polymer ?
#
loop_
_entity_poly.entity_id
_entity_poly.type
_entity_poly.pdbx_seq_one_letter_code
_entity_poly.pdbx_strand_id
1 'polypeptide(L)'
;MATTKTDSQGRFQLNGKTTELTTIDVQLRIFHDCDDGIMPCQRKVTFNIPDSYVTNGAVPSKFFNIGTVNMQIVLRMKQDLV
;
A
#
# COMPACT_ATOMS: atom_id res chain seq x y z
N MET A 1 -11.60 -3.93 3.01
CA MET A 1 -10.80 -2.77 2.55
C MET A 1 -10.80 -1.71 3.63
N ALA A 2 -9.83 -0.79 3.61
CA ALA A 2 -9.79 0.38 4.48
C ALA A 2 -9.00 1.50 3.80
N THR A 3 -9.23 2.76 4.20
CA THR A 3 -8.52 3.94 3.68
C THR A 3 -8.16 4.86 4.83
N THR A 4 -6.99 5.50 4.75
CA THR A 4 -6.56 6.54 5.69
C THR A 4 -5.74 7.61 4.96
N LYS A 5 -5.47 8.73 5.64
CA LYS A 5 -4.51 9.75 5.21
C LYS A 5 -3.34 9.75 6.19
N THR A 6 -2.15 10.04 5.70
CA THR A 6 -0.97 10.21 6.55
C THR A 6 -1.14 11.43 7.47
N ASP A 7 -0.51 11.39 8.63
CA ASP A 7 -0.37 12.58 9.46
C ASP A 7 0.63 13.60 8.85
N SER A 8 0.86 14.72 9.54
CA SER A 8 1.80 15.76 9.11
C SER A 8 3.26 15.32 9.07
N GLN A 9 3.59 14.14 9.61
CA GLN A 9 4.92 13.53 9.58
C GLN A 9 4.99 12.36 8.57
N GLY A 10 3.95 12.15 7.76
CA GLY A 10 3.90 11.08 6.77
C GLY A 10 3.57 9.69 7.35
N ARG A 11 3.21 9.59 8.63
CA ARG A 11 2.94 8.29 9.29
C ARG A 11 1.51 7.83 9.02
N PHE A 12 1.32 6.53 8.88
CA PHE A 12 0.01 5.91 8.79
C PHE A 12 0.04 4.49 9.40
N GLN A 13 -1.12 4.04 9.86
CA GLN A 13 -1.39 2.65 10.20
C GLN A 13 -2.77 2.30 9.65
N LEU A 14 -2.87 1.14 9.00
CA LEU A 14 -4.10 0.74 8.32
C LEU A 14 -4.31 -0.77 8.46
N ASN A 15 -5.51 -1.18 8.82
CA ASN A 15 -5.97 -2.56 8.73
C ASN A 15 -7.35 -2.59 8.09
N GLY A 16 -7.66 -3.65 7.36
CA GLY A 16 -8.96 -3.83 6.74
C GLY A 16 -9.29 -5.30 6.61
N LYS A 17 -10.57 -5.60 6.43
CA LYS A 17 -11.10 -6.95 6.23
C LYS A 17 -11.80 -7.05 4.88
N THR A 18 -11.74 -8.20 4.26
CA THR A 18 -12.63 -8.62 3.16
C THR A 18 -12.99 -10.09 3.38
N THR A 19 -13.96 -10.60 2.61
CA THR A 19 -14.36 -12.01 2.65
C THR A 19 -14.17 -12.59 1.25
N GLU A 20 -13.29 -13.58 1.14
CA GLU A 20 -12.97 -14.28 -0.11
C GLU A 20 -12.87 -15.79 0.16
N LEU A 21 -13.00 -16.61 -0.88
CA LEU A 21 -12.90 -18.07 -0.77
C LEU A 21 -11.45 -18.56 -0.60
N THR A 22 -10.49 -17.79 -1.13
CA THR A 22 -9.05 -18.07 -1.09
C THR A 22 -8.34 -17.08 -0.16
N THR A 23 -7.02 -17.25 0.03
CA THR A 23 -6.19 -16.20 0.63
C THR A 23 -6.33 -14.91 -0.17
N ILE A 24 -6.49 -13.80 0.54
CA ILE A 24 -6.68 -12.48 -0.07
C ILE A 24 -5.36 -11.92 -0.59
N ASP A 25 -5.36 -11.36 -1.79
CA ASP A 25 -4.21 -10.63 -2.34
C ASP A 25 -4.19 -9.18 -1.82
N VAL A 26 -3.31 -8.89 -0.86
CA VAL A 26 -3.28 -7.58 -0.21
C VAL A 26 -2.42 -6.58 -0.96
N GLN A 27 -3.00 -5.43 -1.30
CA GLN A 27 -2.30 -4.29 -1.92
C GLN A 27 -2.39 -3.04 -1.05
N LEU A 28 -1.27 -2.41 -0.78
CA LEU A 28 -1.20 -1.03 -0.28
C LEU A 28 -1.11 -0.08 -1.47
N ARG A 29 -2.13 0.75 -1.65
CA ARG A 29 -2.18 1.78 -2.70
C ARG A 29 -2.05 3.15 -2.07
N ILE A 30 -1.02 3.90 -2.48
CA ILE A 30 -0.76 5.26 -2.03
C ILE A 30 -1.03 6.21 -3.20
N PHE A 31 -1.90 7.19 -2.98
CA PHE A 31 -2.18 8.28 -3.90
C PHE A 31 -1.56 9.55 -3.35
N HIS A 32 -0.76 10.26 -4.16
CA HIS A 32 0.01 11.42 -3.70
C HIS A 32 0.32 12.40 -4.84
N ASP A 33 0.69 13.63 -4.46
CA ASP A 33 1.03 14.71 -5.40
C ASP A 33 2.53 15.08 -5.32
N CYS A 34 3.35 14.29 -4.61
CA CYS A 34 4.79 14.50 -4.55
C CYS A 34 5.43 14.39 -5.95
N ASP A 35 6.17 15.43 -6.35
CA ASP A 35 6.84 15.53 -7.65
C ASP A 35 5.86 15.31 -8.83
N ASP A 36 4.67 15.91 -8.74
CA ASP A 36 3.58 15.75 -9.72
C ASP A 36 3.35 16.98 -10.62
N GLY A 37 4.09 18.07 -10.38
CA GLY A 37 4.07 19.26 -11.24
C GLY A 37 2.67 19.83 -11.50
N ILE A 38 2.28 19.91 -12.78
CA ILE A 38 0.97 20.39 -13.25
C ILE A 38 0.09 19.20 -13.69
N MET A 39 0.46 17.96 -13.34
CA MET A 39 -0.27 16.78 -13.81
C MET A 39 -1.66 16.74 -13.18
N PRO A 40 -2.73 16.51 -13.96
CA PRO A 40 -4.04 16.27 -13.38
C PRO A 40 -4.10 14.89 -12.74
N CYS A 41 -4.76 14.81 -11.58
CA CYS A 41 -4.90 13.62 -10.72
C CYS A 41 -3.64 13.26 -9.92
N GLN A 42 -3.81 12.42 -8.89
CA GLN A 42 -2.72 11.99 -8.02
C GLN A 42 -1.91 10.85 -8.65
N ARG A 43 -0.59 10.88 -8.50
CA ARG A 43 0.28 9.72 -8.73
C ARG A 43 -0.13 8.56 -7.83
N LYS A 44 -0.08 7.34 -8.37
CA LYS A 44 -0.40 6.10 -7.65
C LYS A 44 0.81 5.18 -7.56
N VAL A 45 1.15 4.78 -6.34
CA VAL A 45 2.13 3.74 -6.04
C VAL A 45 1.42 2.54 -5.43
N THR A 46 1.78 1.33 -5.84
CA THR A 46 1.17 0.08 -5.34
C THR A 46 2.26 -0.85 -4.83
N PHE A 47 2.07 -1.34 -3.60
CA PHE A 47 2.92 -2.36 -2.98
C PHE A 47 2.10 -3.61 -2.72
N ASN A 48 2.60 -4.76 -3.16
CA ASN A 48 2.03 -6.05 -2.81
C ASN A 48 2.54 -6.45 -1.42
N ILE A 49 1.62 -6.81 -0.54
CA ILE A 49 1.94 -7.25 0.81
C ILE A 49 1.94 -8.78 0.83
N PRO A 50 3.00 -9.44 1.31
CA PRO A 50 3.05 -10.90 1.32
C PRO A 50 1.92 -11.53 2.13
N ASP A 51 1.40 -12.66 1.65
CA ASP A 51 0.32 -13.44 2.28
C ASP A 51 0.58 -13.79 3.74
N SER A 52 1.86 -13.89 4.13
CA SER A 52 2.24 -14.15 5.53
C SER A 52 1.75 -13.09 6.52
N TYR A 53 1.26 -11.93 6.05
CA TYR A 53 0.65 -10.86 6.87
C TYR A 53 -0.89 -10.89 6.88
N VAL A 54 -1.50 -11.80 6.12
CA VAL A 54 -2.94 -12.05 6.14
C VAL A 54 -3.28 -12.89 7.38
N THR A 55 -4.39 -12.58 8.03
CA THR A 55 -4.88 -13.32 9.21
C THR A 55 -6.35 -13.65 9.04
N ASN A 56 -6.78 -14.82 9.51
CA ASN A 56 -8.18 -15.18 9.61
C ASN A 56 -8.84 -14.40 10.76
N GLY A 57 -9.68 -13.43 10.41
CA GLY A 57 -10.38 -12.59 11.39
C GLY A 57 -10.45 -11.13 10.99
N ALA A 58 -11.00 -10.29 11.87
CA ALA A 58 -11.09 -8.85 11.63
C ALA A 58 -9.84 -8.07 12.07
N VAL A 59 -9.05 -8.65 12.97
CA VAL A 59 -7.87 -8.01 13.56
C VAL A 59 -6.62 -8.72 13.04
N PRO A 60 -5.64 -7.99 12.46
CA PRO A 60 -4.40 -8.59 11.99
C PRO A 60 -3.55 -9.08 13.17
N SER A 61 -2.89 -10.23 13.02
CA SER A 61 -1.97 -10.77 14.04
C SER A 61 -0.62 -10.05 14.10
N LYS A 62 -0.20 -9.44 12.99
CA LYS A 62 1.01 -8.61 12.87
C LYS A 62 0.85 -7.55 11.79
N PHE A 63 1.60 -6.46 11.91
CA PHE A 63 1.61 -5.38 10.92
C PHE A 63 2.79 -5.51 9.98
N PHE A 64 2.54 -5.27 8.68
CA PHE A 64 3.61 -5.09 7.71
C PHE A 64 4.18 -3.68 7.84
N ASN A 65 5.48 -3.58 8.11
CA ASN A 65 6.18 -2.30 8.21
C ASN A 65 6.97 -2.06 6.92
N ILE A 66 6.51 -1.12 6.09
CA ILE A 66 7.17 -0.72 4.84
C ILE A 66 8.39 0.20 5.08
N GLY A 67 8.58 0.69 6.31
CA GLY A 67 9.59 1.68 6.64
C GLY A 67 9.23 3.07 6.12
N THR A 68 10.25 3.86 5.79
CA THR A 68 10.09 5.21 5.23
C THR A 68 10.39 5.18 3.74
N VAL A 69 9.39 5.56 2.94
CA VAL A 69 9.50 5.58 1.48
C VAL A 69 9.45 7.03 1.00
N ASN A 70 10.44 7.45 0.21
CA ASN A 70 10.37 8.74 -0.49
C ASN A 70 9.41 8.59 -1.67
N MET A 71 8.29 9.31 -1.65
CA MET A 71 7.24 9.22 -2.68
C MET A 71 7.57 9.95 -3.99
N GLN A 72 8.72 10.62 -4.12
CA GLN A 72 9.20 11.16 -5.39
C GLN A 72 9.67 10.06 -6.35
N ILE A 73 10.06 8.89 -5.81
CA ILE A 73 10.63 7.81 -6.61
C ILE A 73 9.68 7.32 -7.70
N VAL A 74 10.26 7.00 -8.85
CA VAL A 74 9.54 6.32 -9.94
C VAL A 74 9.84 4.83 -9.82
N LEU A 75 8.88 4.07 -9.29
CA LEU A 75 8.96 2.61 -9.32
C LEU A 75 8.76 2.15 -10.76
N ARG A 76 9.87 1.91 -11.46
CA ARG A 76 9.85 1.16 -12.70
C ARG A 76 9.77 -0.30 -12.31
N MET A 77 8.62 -0.93 -12.56
CA MET A 77 8.59 -2.39 -12.54
C MET A 77 9.57 -2.85 -13.62
N LYS A 78 10.73 -3.40 -13.22
CA LYS A 78 11.42 -4.30 -14.12
C LYS A 78 10.46 -5.46 -14.29
N GLN A 79 9.96 -5.60 -15.51
CA GLN A 79 9.33 -6.84 -15.92
C GLN A 79 10.40 -7.91 -15.72
N ASP A 80 10.28 -8.71 -14.67
CA ASP A 80 10.96 -9.99 -14.62
C ASP A 80 10.26 -10.85 -15.69
N LEU A 81 10.61 -10.57 -16.95
CA LEU A 81 10.45 -11.49 -18.06
C LEU A 81 11.27 -12.71 -17.65
N VAL A 82 10.54 -13.79 -17.36
CA VAL A 82 11.05 -15.15 -17.32
C VAL A 82 11.92 -15.41 -18.55
#